data_AF-A0A165WRM9-F1
#
_entry.id   AF-A0A165WRM9-F1
#
_cell.length_a   1.000
_cell.length_b   1.000
_cell.length_c   1.000
_cell.angle_alpha   90.00
_cell.angle_beta   90.00
_cell.angle_gamma   90.00
#
_symmetry.space_group_name_H-M   'P 1'
#
loop_
_entity.id
_entity.type
_entity.pdbx_description
1 polymer ?
#
loop_
_entity_poly.entity_id
_entity_poly.type
_entity_poly.pdbx_seq_one_letter_code
_entity_poly.pdbx_strand_id
1 'polypeptide(L)'
;HMPRNRLSETVLKFVIWMLKELGVRDVPTYHAFRAAQRAMRADYGVPTHPFTSPFNNHFHQNDVAEIVAMDWSNPKTRELLEPYPVIQEGPISEWFHANKFLSVIDVDMLSPMYDAGERHYYVKELAL
;
A
#
# COMPACT_ATOMS: atom_id res chain seq x y z
N HIS A 1 10.14 -4.73 -19.62
CA HIS A 1 9.12 -4.62 -18.56
C HIS A 1 9.70 -5.32 -17.32
N MET A 2 10.33 -4.60 -16.38
CA MET A 2 11.06 -5.23 -15.26
C MET A 2 10.25 -5.10 -13.96
N PRO A 3 9.61 -6.19 -13.49
CA PRO A 3 8.94 -6.18 -12.19
C PRO A 3 10.00 -6.24 -11.09
N ARG A 4 9.94 -5.30 -10.13
CA ARG A 4 10.67 -5.29 -8.84
C ARG A 4 11.95 -6.15 -8.81
N ASN A 5 13.04 -5.64 -9.38
CA ASN A 5 14.29 -6.36 -9.52
C ASN A 5 14.90 -6.65 -8.12
N ARG A 6 14.75 -7.88 -7.63
CA ARG A 6 15.47 -8.36 -6.44
C ARG A 6 16.95 -8.36 -6.83
N LEU A 7 17.72 -7.36 -6.36
CA LEU A 7 19.18 -7.36 -6.55
C LEU A 7 19.73 -8.71 -6.11
N SER A 8 20.34 -9.43 -7.06
CA SER A 8 20.96 -10.71 -6.79
C SER A 8 22.04 -10.53 -5.72
N GLU A 9 22.34 -11.60 -4.99
CA GLU A 9 23.40 -11.58 -3.98
C GLU A 9 24.72 -11.06 -4.55
N THR A 10 25.08 -11.49 -5.76
CA THR A 10 26.30 -11.06 -6.45
C THR A 10 26.32 -9.57 -6.72
N VAL A 11 25.22 -9.00 -7.24
CA VAL A 11 25.15 -7.56 -7.51
C VAL A 11 25.22 -6.77 -6.22
N LEU A 12 24.53 -7.20 -5.17
CA LEU A 12 24.58 -6.50 -3.89
C LEU A 12 25.97 -6.55 -3.24
N LYS A 13 26.65 -7.70 -3.30
CA LYS A 13 28.04 -7.83 -2.84
C LYS A 13 28.98 -6.94 -3.64
N PHE A 14 28.80 -6.85 -4.95
CA PHE A 14 29.58 -5.97 -5.82
C PHE A 14 29.37 -4.49 -5.48
N VAL A 15 28.12 -4.06 -5.26
CA VAL A 15 27.82 -2.67 -4.83
C VAL A 15 28.47 -2.37 -3.48
N ILE A 16 28.36 -3.27 -2.49
CA ILE A 16 29.02 -3.11 -1.19
C ILE A 16 30.53 -3.02 -1.33
N TRP A 17 31.14 -3.85 -2.18
CA TRP A 17 32.57 -3.78 -2.46
C TRP A 17 32.95 -2.43 -3.09
N MET A 18 32.22 -1.99 -4.11
CA MET A 18 32.46 -0.71 -4.77
C MET A 18 32.38 0.47 -3.79
N LEU A 19 31.41 0.49 -2.88
CA LEU A 19 31.30 1.54 -1.86
C LEU A 19 32.52 1.58 -0.94
N LYS A 20 33.12 0.42 -0.63
CA LYS A 20 34.36 0.35 0.16
C LYS A 20 35.56 0.88 -0.63
N GLU A 21 35.68 0.50 -1.90
CA GLU A 21 36.77 1.00 -2.78
C GLU A 21 36.69 2.52 -2.98
N LEU A 22 35.47 3.07 -3.02
CA LEU A 22 35.24 4.52 -3.11
C LEU A 22 35.46 5.26 -1.77
N GLY A 23 35.88 4.57 -0.71
CA GLY A 23 36.19 5.19 0.58
C GLY A 23 34.98 5.68 1.36
N VAL A 24 33.76 5.18 1.05
CA VAL A 24 32.55 5.51 1.81
C VAL A 24 32.71 4.99 3.24
N ARG A 25 32.38 5.83 4.23
CA ARG A 25 32.43 5.46 5.65
C ARG A 25 31.20 4.63 6.02
N ASP A 26 31.36 3.77 7.03
CA ASP A 26 30.27 3.00 7.64
C ASP A 26 29.49 2.07 6.68
N VAL A 27 30.17 1.55 5.64
CA VAL A 27 29.54 0.61 4.71
C VAL A 27 29.22 -0.72 5.41
N PRO A 28 27.94 -1.14 5.46
CA PRO A 28 27.56 -2.38 6.12
C PRO A 28 28.12 -3.60 5.39
N THR A 29 28.34 -4.69 6.13
CA THR A 29 28.58 -5.99 5.50
C THR A 29 27.32 -6.47 4.79
N TYR A 30 27.47 -7.37 3.82
CA TYR A 30 26.32 -8.02 3.17
C TYR A 30 25.34 -8.62 4.19
N HIS A 31 25.86 -9.31 5.21
CA HIS A 31 25.04 -9.94 6.24
C HIS A 31 24.34 -8.91 7.13
N ALA A 32 25.03 -7.85 7.55
CA ALA A 32 24.45 -6.76 8.34
C ALA A 32 23.32 -6.07 7.57
N PHE A 33 23.54 -5.76 6.30
CA PHE A 33 22.51 -5.18 5.43
C PHE A 33 21.31 -6.12 5.27
N ARG A 34 21.52 -7.41 5.02
CA ARG A 34 20.43 -8.40 4.91
C ARG A 34 19.68 -8.59 6.23
N ALA A 35 20.38 -8.52 7.37
CA ALA A 35 19.75 -8.57 8.69
C ALA A 35 18.84 -7.36 8.91
N ALA A 36 19.33 -6.15 8.62
CA ALA A 36 18.52 -4.94 8.69
C ALA A 36 17.30 -5.01 7.76
N GLN A 37 17.46 -5.49 6.52
CA GLN A 37 16.33 -5.69 5.60
C GLN A 37 15.28 -6.68 6.15
N ARG A 38 15.71 -7.75 6.83
CA ARG A 38 14.77 -8.70 7.45
C ARG A 38 14.04 -8.08 8.62
N ALA A 39 14.74 -7.35 9.49
CA ALA A 39 14.14 -6.63 10.61
C ALA A 39 13.09 -5.61 10.11
N MET A 40 13.46 -4.75 9.15
CA MET A 40 12.52 -3.79 8.56
C MET A 40 11.30 -4.44 7.92
N ARG A 41 11.45 -5.60 7.28
CA ARG A 41 10.32 -6.35 6.72
C ARG A 41 9.46 -7.02 7.77
N ALA A 42 10.01 -7.37 8.93
CA ALA A 42 9.21 -7.89 10.03
C ALA A 42 8.35 -6.77 10.64
N ASP A 43 8.89 -5.57 10.74
CA ASP A 43 8.22 -4.44 11.38
C ASP A 43 7.24 -3.70 10.46
N TYR A 44 7.58 -3.55 9.17
CA TYR A 44 6.83 -2.72 8.20
C TYR A 44 6.52 -3.44 6.89
N GLY A 45 6.80 -4.73 6.79
CA GLY A 45 6.53 -5.51 5.58
C GLY A 45 5.07 -5.93 5.51
N VAL A 46 4.51 -5.91 4.30
CA VAL A 46 3.18 -6.49 4.07
C VAL A 46 3.23 -7.98 4.30
N PRO A 47 2.35 -8.55 5.14
CA PRO A 47 2.21 -9.99 5.27
C PRO A 47 1.96 -10.63 3.91
N THR A 48 2.67 -11.73 3.64
CA THR A 48 2.47 -12.53 2.43
C THR A 48 1.98 -13.91 2.84
N HIS A 49 0.78 -14.27 2.40
CA HIS A 49 0.14 -15.53 2.73
C HIS A 49 0.34 -16.55 1.60
N PRO A 50 0.76 -17.78 1.92
CA PRO A 50 0.83 -18.86 0.95
C PRO A 50 -0.56 -19.46 0.70
N PHE A 51 -0.87 -19.73 -0.56
CA PHE A 51 -2.09 -20.38 -0.99
C PHE A 51 -1.75 -21.53 -1.93
N THR A 52 -2.57 -22.58 -1.88
CA THR A 52 -2.49 -23.71 -2.80
C THR A 52 -3.82 -23.83 -3.53
N SER A 53 -3.79 -23.77 -4.86
CA SER A 53 -4.99 -23.92 -5.67
C SER A 53 -5.50 -25.37 -5.64
N PRO A 54 -6.76 -25.62 -6.03
CA PRO A 54 -7.27 -26.98 -6.20
C PRO A 54 -6.46 -27.84 -7.19
N PHE A 55 -5.71 -27.21 -8.10
CA PHE A 55 -4.82 -27.87 -9.06
C PHE A 55 -3.37 -28.00 -8.55
N ASN A 56 -3.15 -27.84 -7.24
CA ASN A 56 -1.84 -27.94 -6.59
C ASN A 56 -0.82 -26.89 -7.06
N ASN A 57 -1.28 -25.73 -7.54
CA ASN A 57 -0.41 -24.59 -7.82
C ASN A 57 -0.19 -23.80 -6.53
N HIS A 58 1.08 -23.63 -6.13
CA HIS A 58 1.44 -22.78 -5.00
C HIS A 58 1.63 -21.34 -5.46
N PHE A 59 0.88 -20.43 -4.85
CA PHE A 59 1.05 -18.99 -5.07
C PHE A 59 1.04 -18.26 -3.74
N HIS A 60 1.52 -17.02 -3.76
CA HIS A 60 1.65 -16.19 -2.58
C HIS A 60 0.91 -14.88 -2.85
N GLN A 61 0.10 -14.43 -1.90
CA GLN A 61 -0.65 -13.20 -2.02
C GLN A 61 -0.31 -12.31 -0.83
N ASN A 62 -0.01 -11.04 -1.13
CA ASN A 62 0.15 -10.04 -0.10
C ASN A 62 -1.22 -9.68 0.48
N ASP A 63 -1.28 -9.39 1.77
CA ASP A 63 -2.49 -8.88 2.41
C ASP A 63 -2.89 -7.55 1.77
N VAL A 64 -4.05 -7.55 1.12
CA VAL A 64 -4.56 -6.38 0.40
C VAL A 64 -5.03 -5.31 1.39
N ALA A 65 -5.62 -5.70 2.52
CA ALA A 65 -6.08 -4.75 3.53
C ALA A 65 -4.89 -3.99 4.13
N GLU A 66 -3.78 -4.69 4.39
CA GLU A 66 -2.56 -4.07 4.91
C GLU A 66 -1.92 -3.11 3.88
N ILE A 67 -1.96 -3.45 2.58
CA ILE A 67 -1.52 -2.54 1.51
C ILE A 67 -2.33 -1.24 1.53
N VAL A 68 -3.65 -1.36 1.56
CA VAL A 68 -4.55 -0.20 1.59
C VAL A 68 -4.34 0.62 2.87
N ALA A 69 -4.14 -0.03 4.01
CA ALA A 69 -3.86 0.63 5.28
C ALA A 69 -2.56 1.46 5.23
N MET A 70 -1.49 0.89 4.67
CA MET A 70 -0.24 1.62 4.48
C MET A 70 -0.40 2.82 3.53
N ASP A 71 -1.14 2.67 2.44
CA ASP A 71 -1.41 3.76 1.50
C ASP A 71 -2.20 4.89 2.18
N TRP A 72 -3.17 4.54 3.04
CA TRP A 72 -3.89 5.50 3.89
C TRP A 72 -3.01 6.17 4.94
N SER A 73 -2.03 5.45 5.50
CA SER A 73 -1.12 5.98 6.51
C SER A 73 -0.06 6.94 5.94
N ASN A 74 0.23 6.85 4.65
CA ASN A 74 1.24 7.69 4.00
C ASN A 74 0.62 9.04 3.60
N PRO A 75 1.06 10.18 4.18
CA PRO A 75 0.48 11.48 3.90
C PRO A 75 0.48 11.84 2.41
N LYS A 76 1.54 11.47 1.68
CA LYS A 76 1.67 11.77 0.24
C LYS A 76 0.72 10.94 -0.61
N THR A 77 0.46 9.69 -0.22
CA THR A 77 -0.48 8.83 -0.94
C THR A 77 -1.91 9.19 -0.56
N ARG A 78 -2.17 9.48 0.72
CA ARG A 78 -3.49 9.82 1.25
C ARG A 78 -4.12 11.04 0.58
N GLU A 79 -3.32 12.04 0.20
CA GLU A 79 -3.78 13.22 -0.57
C GLU A 79 -4.28 12.86 -1.98
N LEU A 80 -3.85 11.73 -2.52
CA LEU A 80 -4.25 11.23 -3.85
C LEU A 80 -5.40 10.22 -3.78
N LEU A 81 -5.83 9.84 -2.57
CA LEU A 81 -6.96 8.92 -2.37
C LEU A 81 -8.26 9.71 -2.30
N GLU A 82 -9.22 9.34 -3.14
CA GLU A 82 -10.54 9.94 -3.20
C GLU A 82 -11.58 8.96 -2.64
N PRO A 83 -12.06 9.15 -1.39
CA PRO A 83 -13.07 8.28 -0.80
C PRO A 83 -14.45 8.55 -1.43
N TYR A 84 -15.20 7.48 -1.68
CA TYR A 84 -16.54 7.54 -2.24
C TYR A 84 -17.61 7.44 -1.15
N PRO A 85 -18.73 8.18 -1.29
CA PRO A 85 -19.11 8.96 -2.47
C PRO A 85 -18.52 10.38 -2.46
N VAL A 86 -18.17 10.87 -3.66
CA VAL A 86 -17.72 12.25 -3.86
C VAL A 86 -18.92 13.13 -4.16
N ILE A 87 -19.23 14.04 -3.24
CA ILE A 87 -20.31 15.01 -3.39
C ILE A 87 -19.70 16.31 -3.89
N GLN A 88 -19.95 16.67 -5.15
CA GLN A 88 -19.48 17.92 -5.73
C GLN A 88 -20.64 18.89 -5.98
N GLU A 89 -20.35 20.18 -5.84
CA GLU A 89 -21.22 21.26 -6.27
C GLU A 89 -20.87 21.62 -7.72
N GLY A 90 -21.58 21.03 -8.70
CA GLY A 90 -21.32 21.34 -10.11
C GLY A 90 -21.71 20.23 -11.09
N PRO A 91 -21.44 20.44 -12.40
CA PRO A 91 -21.74 19.45 -13.43
C PRO A 91 -20.87 18.19 -13.25
N ILE A 92 -21.44 17.03 -13.53
CA ILE A 92 -20.76 15.72 -13.48
C ILE A 92 -19.55 15.74 -14.43
N SER A 93 -18.34 15.71 -13.87
CA SER A 93 -17.08 15.61 -14.63
C SER A 93 -16.61 14.16 -14.77
N GLU A 94 -16.84 13.33 -13.74
CA GLU A 94 -16.40 11.95 -13.66
C GLU A 94 -17.59 11.02 -13.35
N TRP A 95 -17.46 9.76 -13.73
CA TRP A 95 -18.54 8.78 -13.57
C TRP A 95 -18.93 8.53 -12.09
N PHE A 96 -18.01 8.74 -11.14
CA PHE A 96 -18.26 8.64 -9.70
C PHE A 96 -18.96 9.87 -9.10
N HIS A 97 -19.04 10.99 -9.84
CA HIS A 97 -19.89 12.14 -9.49
C HIS A 97 -21.36 11.91 -9.85
N ALA A 98 -21.69 10.81 -10.52
CA ALA A 98 -23.06 10.52 -10.92
C ALA A 98 -23.92 10.19 -9.70
N ASN A 99 -25.15 10.72 -9.68
CA ASN A 99 -26.13 10.52 -8.61
C ASN A 99 -26.42 9.03 -8.30
N LYS A 100 -26.12 8.12 -9.22
CA LYS A 100 -26.22 6.67 -9.00
C LYS A 100 -25.35 6.20 -7.82
N PHE A 101 -24.18 6.79 -7.62
CA PHE A 101 -23.30 6.50 -6.47
C PHE A 101 -23.91 6.90 -5.13
N LEU A 102 -24.79 7.91 -5.13
CA LEU A 102 -25.44 8.40 -3.92
C LEU A 102 -26.76 7.70 -3.61
N SER A 103 -27.47 7.24 -4.64
CA SER A 103 -28.87 6.81 -4.52
C SER A 103 -29.14 5.34 -4.81
N VAL A 104 -28.20 4.63 -5.47
CA VAL A 104 -28.44 3.25 -5.97
C VAL A 104 -27.42 2.25 -5.44
N ILE A 105 -26.19 2.68 -5.18
CA ILE A 105 -25.16 1.79 -4.64
C ILE A 105 -25.39 1.62 -3.14
N ASP A 106 -25.31 0.37 -2.67
CA ASP A 106 -25.36 0.05 -1.25
C ASP A 106 -24.20 0.75 -0.53
N VAL A 107 -24.53 1.42 0.57
CA VAL A 107 -23.55 2.16 1.38
C VAL A 107 -22.44 1.25 1.91
N ASP A 108 -22.72 -0.04 2.12
CA ASP A 108 -21.73 -1.05 2.52
C ASP A 108 -20.70 -1.39 1.42
N MET A 109 -20.98 -1.03 0.17
CA MET A 109 -20.06 -1.19 -0.96
C MET A 109 -19.23 0.07 -1.25
N LEU A 110 -19.53 1.19 -0.57
CA LEU A 110 -18.80 2.45 -0.72
C LEU A 110 -17.66 2.54 0.30
N SER A 111 -17.00 3.69 0.38
CA SER A 111 -16.01 3.88 1.45
C SER A 111 -16.71 3.83 2.81
N PRO A 112 -16.06 3.26 3.84
CA PRO A 112 -16.70 3.06 5.17
C PRO A 112 -16.94 4.38 5.92
N MET A 113 -16.68 5.52 5.29
CA MET A 113 -16.61 6.83 5.89
C MET A 113 -16.87 7.91 4.84
N TYR A 114 -17.56 8.97 5.24
CA TYR A 114 -17.64 10.23 4.51
C TYR A 114 -16.65 11.23 5.10
N ASP A 115 -15.79 11.79 4.24
CA ASP A 115 -14.78 12.78 4.61
C ASP A 115 -15.32 14.19 4.37
N ALA A 116 -15.69 14.89 5.45
CA ALA A 116 -16.16 16.28 5.42
C ALA A 116 -15.03 17.27 5.76
N GLY A 117 -13.77 16.89 5.52
CA GLY A 117 -12.59 17.70 5.86
C GLY A 117 -12.21 17.52 7.34
N GLU A 118 -12.58 18.48 8.19
CA GLU A 118 -12.24 18.43 9.62
C GLU A 118 -13.02 17.38 10.42
N ARG A 119 -14.06 16.80 9.81
CA ARG A 119 -14.90 15.78 10.43
C ARG A 119 -15.05 14.59 9.51
N HIS A 120 -15.02 13.42 10.12
CA HIS A 120 -15.24 12.15 9.46
C HIS A 120 -16.48 11.50 10.06
N TYR A 121 -17.36 11.02 9.19
CA TYR A 121 -18.58 10.31 9.59
C TYR A 121 -18.51 8.89 9.08
N TYR A 122 -18.64 7.89 9.96
CA TYR A 122 -18.58 6.48 9.58
C TYR A 122 -19.96 5.93 9.24
N VAL A 123 -19.99 5.08 8.22
CA VAL A 123 -21.21 4.40 7.80
C VAL A 123 -21.75 3.57 8.97
N LYS A 124 -23.05 3.74 9.30
CA LYS A 124 -23.74 3.08 10.42
C LYS A 124 -23.23 3.45 11.82
N GLU A 125 -22.48 4.54 11.96
CA GLU A 125 -22.22 5.08 13.29
C GLU A 125 -23.50 5.68 13.90
N LEU A 126 -23.66 5.56 15.21
CA LEU A 126 -24.73 6.23 15.92
C LEU A 126 -24.35 7.71 16.05
N ALA A 127 -25.09 8.58 15.36
CA ALA A 127 -24.99 10.02 15.59
C ALA A 127 -25.50 10.34 17.01
N LEU A 128 -24.64 10.95 17.84
CA LEU A 128 -24.98 11.51 19.14
C LEU A 128 -25.38 12.99 19.01
#